data_AF-A0A8B6XXM9-F1
#
_entry.id   AF-A0A8B6XXM9-F1
#
_cell.length_a   1.000
_cell.length_b   1.000
_cell.length_c   1.000
_cell.angle_alpha   90.00
_cell.angle_beta   90.00
_cell.angle_gamma   90.00
#
_symmetry.space_group_name_H-M   'P 1'
#
loop_
_entity.id
_entity.type
_entity.pdbx_description
1 polymer ?
#
loop_
_entity_poly.entity_id
_entity_poly.type
_entity_poly.pdbx_seq_one_letter_code
_entity_poly.pdbx_strand_id
1 'polypeptide(L)'
;MTHLYFQVISSTIYRTCNLLFKLRSISTGFCLHKTPRVLPVTHQILGEHNAQYFTPYPQLTREELEEPPPRVSDEVRDLLQLRRKKLIGENKWQPPKISAHVFRKKRKELIRAGHYFPIFPSRDRMLDPMPKVQQHILEKEERLKKIEQNMKMMPLWIAEYKSKMREKKLKKLEDEEEQKRNKRYIEKLGLHPKDPRAKDALEGLMKDKPEKAKKKFTTKKKSKVEVEK
;
A
#
# COMPACT_ATOMS: atom_id res chain seq x y z
N MET A 1 -16.04 -51.46 -64.45
CA MET A 1 -14.60 -51.46 -64.10
C MET A 1 -14.00 -50.06 -64.24
N THR A 2 -14.60 -49.01 -63.66
CA THR A 2 -14.12 -47.60 -63.83
C THR A 2 -14.19 -46.76 -62.55
N HIS A 3 -14.73 -47.29 -61.44
CA HIS A 3 -14.93 -46.51 -60.21
C HIS A 3 -13.74 -46.52 -59.23
N LEU A 4 -12.74 -47.38 -59.41
CA LEU A 4 -11.59 -47.47 -58.50
C LEU A 4 -10.43 -46.52 -58.84
N TYR A 5 -10.42 -45.92 -60.03
CA TYR A 5 -9.33 -45.01 -60.44
C TYR A 5 -9.48 -43.58 -59.93
N PHE A 6 -10.68 -43.15 -59.53
CA PHE A 6 -10.92 -41.76 -59.14
C PHE A 6 -10.49 -41.45 -57.70
N GLN A 7 -10.48 -42.44 -56.81
CA GLN A 7 -10.09 -42.24 -55.40
C GLN A 7 -8.58 -42.11 -55.20
N VAL A 8 -7.76 -42.76 -56.03
CA VAL A 8 -6.30 -42.74 -55.88
C VAL A 8 -5.67 -41.41 -56.35
N ILE A 9 -6.27 -40.76 -57.36
CA ILE A 9 -5.76 -39.49 -57.90
C ILE A 9 -6.02 -38.33 -56.92
N SER A 10 -7.08 -38.39 -56.12
CA SER A 10 -7.39 -37.32 -55.17
C SER A 10 -6.40 -37.25 -53.99
N SER A 11 -5.88 -38.38 -53.51
CA SER A 11 -5.05 -38.41 -52.29
C SER A 11 -3.58 -38.03 -52.53
N THR A 12 -3.09 -38.16 -53.76
CA THR A 12 -1.71 -37.78 -54.14
C THR A 12 -1.57 -36.26 -54.37
N ILE A 13 -2.59 -35.59 -54.90
CA ILE A 13 -2.59 -34.14 -55.15
C ILE A 13 -2.57 -33.33 -53.84
N TYR A 14 -3.22 -33.81 -52.77
CA TYR A 14 -3.21 -33.13 -51.46
C TYR A 14 -1.87 -33.27 -50.71
N ARG A 15 -1.04 -34.27 -51.02
CA ARG A 15 0.28 -34.43 -50.39
C ARG A 15 1.37 -33.56 -51.02
N THR A 16 1.32 -33.28 -52.31
CA THR A 16 2.30 -32.43 -53.00
C THR A 16 2.07 -30.93 -52.76
N CYS A 17 0.82 -30.49 -52.58
CA CYS A 17 0.51 -29.08 -52.27
C CYS A 17 0.99 -28.65 -50.87
N ASN A 18 1.05 -29.57 -49.90
CA ASN A 18 1.49 -29.27 -48.53
C ASN A 18 3.03 -29.14 -48.41
N LEU A 19 3.79 -29.71 -49.35
CA LEU A 19 5.25 -29.58 -49.38
C LEU A 19 5.69 -28.24 -50.01
N LEU A 20 4.93 -27.71 -50.95
CA LEU A 20 5.23 -26.42 -51.61
C LEU A 20 4.94 -25.20 -50.73
N PHE A 21 4.08 -25.32 -49.72
CA PHE A 21 3.84 -24.22 -48.76
C PHE A 21 4.87 -24.11 -47.64
N LYS A 22 5.66 -25.16 -47.39
CA LYS A 22 6.68 -25.18 -46.32
C LYS A 22 8.05 -24.62 -46.73
N LEU A 23 8.28 -24.35 -48.01
CA LEU A 23 9.59 -23.90 -48.52
C LEU A 23 9.64 -22.43 -48.96
N ARG A 24 8.60 -21.64 -48.66
CA ARG A 24 8.56 -20.19 -48.98
C ARG A 24 8.91 -19.25 -47.82
N SER A 25 9.52 -19.76 -46.75
CA SER A 25 9.90 -18.95 -45.58
C SER A 25 11.40 -18.71 -45.43
N ILE A 26 12.15 -18.68 -46.54
CA ILE A 26 13.58 -18.32 -46.52
C ILE A 26 13.89 -17.45 -47.74
N SER A 27 13.70 -16.14 -47.61
CA SER A 27 14.68 -15.14 -48.07
C SER A 27 14.18 -13.72 -47.80
N THR A 28 14.79 -13.08 -46.82
CA THR A 28 15.55 -11.83 -46.98
C THR A 28 15.92 -11.34 -45.59
N GLY A 29 17.10 -11.77 -45.14
CA GLY A 29 17.82 -11.08 -44.10
C GLY A 29 18.16 -9.68 -44.60
N PHE A 30 17.44 -8.68 -44.09
CA PHE A 30 17.95 -7.34 -43.95
C PHE A 30 18.12 -7.08 -42.45
N CYS A 31 19.27 -7.52 -41.94
CA CYS A 31 19.83 -7.06 -40.68
C CYS A 31 20.28 -5.60 -40.89
N LEU A 32 19.35 -4.67 -40.88
CA LEU A 32 19.64 -3.28 -40.54
C LEU A 32 19.28 -3.15 -39.07
N HIS A 33 20.28 -2.84 -38.23
CA HIS A 33 20.08 -2.51 -36.83
C HIS A 33 18.93 -1.53 -36.69
N LYS A 34 17.76 -2.05 -36.27
CA LYS A 34 16.65 -1.22 -35.82
C LYS A 34 17.11 -0.68 -34.48
N THR A 35 17.74 0.49 -34.47
CA THR A 35 17.71 1.32 -33.28
C THR A 35 16.24 1.42 -32.88
N PRO A 36 15.90 1.20 -31.59
CA PRO A 36 14.53 1.44 -31.16
C PRO A 36 14.19 2.87 -31.58
N ARG A 37 13.09 3.05 -32.34
CA ARG A 37 12.53 4.38 -32.58
C ARG A 37 11.95 4.85 -31.25
N VAL A 38 12.85 5.29 -30.38
CA VAL A 38 12.59 5.95 -29.12
C VAL A 38 11.92 7.26 -29.53
N LEU A 39 10.62 7.37 -29.27
CA LEU A 39 9.90 8.63 -29.44
C LEU A 39 10.68 9.74 -28.71
N PRO A 40 10.70 10.99 -29.23
CA PRO A 40 11.38 12.09 -28.56
C PRO A 40 10.94 12.20 -27.10
N VAL A 41 11.85 12.61 -26.22
CA VAL A 41 11.71 12.57 -24.75
C VAL A 41 10.43 13.25 -24.24
N THR A 42 9.86 14.16 -25.01
CA THR A 42 8.54 14.77 -24.74
C THR A 42 7.37 13.77 -24.69
N HIS A 43 7.52 12.58 -25.27
CA HIS A 43 6.53 11.48 -25.22
C HIS A 43 6.91 10.37 -24.24
N GLN A 44 8.06 10.47 -23.56
CA GLN A 44 8.57 9.44 -22.65
C GLN A 44 8.41 9.80 -21.17
N ILE A 45 7.61 10.82 -20.87
CA ILE A 45 7.28 11.17 -19.51
C ILE A 45 6.36 10.07 -18.97
N LEU A 46 6.97 9.25 -18.12
CA LEU A 46 6.44 8.15 -17.32
C LEU A 46 5.38 8.66 -16.33
N GLY A 47 4.19 8.95 -16.83
CA GLY A 47 2.96 9.03 -16.03
C GLY A 47 1.97 7.98 -16.50
N GLU A 48 1.05 7.56 -15.63
CA GLU A 48 -0.05 6.63 -15.94
C GLU A 48 -1.07 7.18 -16.98
N HIS A 49 -0.81 8.36 -17.55
CA HIS A 49 -1.78 9.11 -18.36
C HIS A 49 -1.32 9.43 -19.80
N ASN A 50 -0.39 8.65 -20.38
CA ASN A 50 0.09 8.91 -21.74
C ASN A 50 -0.18 7.75 -22.72
N ALA A 51 -1.39 7.22 -22.73
CA ALA A 51 -1.98 6.71 -23.97
C ALA A 51 -2.63 7.90 -24.68
N GLN A 52 -1.82 8.57 -25.48
CA GLN A 52 -2.15 9.67 -26.38
C GLN A 52 -3.41 9.35 -27.21
N TYR A 53 -4.58 9.78 -26.74
CA TYR A 53 -5.71 10.15 -27.59
C TYR A 53 -5.95 11.63 -27.32
N PHE A 54 -5.71 12.45 -28.33
CA PHE A 54 -6.00 13.88 -28.30
C PHE A 54 -7.53 14.05 -28.29
N THR A 55 -8.15 13.90 -27.13
CA THR A 55 -9.52 14.37 -26.93
C THR A 55 -9.45 15.83 -26.48
N PRO A 56 -10.31 16.72 -26.99
CA PRO A 56 -10.34 18.14 -26.57
C PRO A 56 -10.78 18.33 -25.10
N TYR A 57 -11.10 17.24 -24.40
CA TYR A 57 -11.61 17.22 -23.03
C TYR A 57 -10.69 16.37 -22.12
N PRO A 58 -9.55 16.91 -21.68
CA PRO A 58 -8.56 16.18 -20.88
C PRO A 58 -9.03 15.87 -19.45
N GLN A 59 -10.16 16.45 -19.03
CA GLN A 59 -10.75 16.24 -17.70
C GLN A 59 -11.71 15.04 -17.67
N LEU A 60 -12.19 14.58 -18.82
CA LEU A 60 -13.08 13.42 -18.87
C LEU A 60 -12.25 12.14 -18.85
N THR A 61 -12.61 11.22 -17.98
CA THR A 61 -12.07 9.86 -18.03
C THR A 61 -12.53 9.16 -19.32
N ARG A 62 -11.81 8.14 -19.79
CA ARG A 62 -12.19 7.36 -20.98
C ARG A 62 -13.63 6.85 -20.90
N GLU A 63 -14.04 6.45 -19.70
CA GLU A 63 -15.37 5.92 -19.40
C GLU A 63 -16.46 6.99 -19.49
N GLU A 64 -16.12 8.27 -19.28
CA GLU A 64 -17.05 9.40 -19.41
C GLU A 64 -17.21 9.88 -20.86
N LEU A 65 -16.21 9.61 -21.72
CA LEU A 65 -16.22 9.96 -23.15
C LEU A 65 -16.91 8.92 -24.04
N GLU A 66 -16.93 7.66 -23.62
CA GLU A 66 -17.61 6.58 -24.34
C GLU A 66 -19.11 6.59 -23.97
N GLU A 67 -20.00 6.67 -24.97
CA GLU A 67 -21.44 6.52 -24.74
C GLU A 67 -21.70 5.18 -24.02
N PRO A 68 -22.55 5.15 -22.98
CA PRO A 68 -22.83 3.91 -22.27
C PRO A 68 -23.34 2.87 -23.28
N PRO A 69 -22.81 1.64 -23.26
CA PRO A 69 -23.12 0.66 -24.30
C PRO A 69 -24.64 0.45 -24.38
N PRO A 70 -25.19 0.31 -25.60
CA PRO A 70 -26.64 0.23 -25.77
C PRO A 70 -27.21 -0.96 -25.00
N ARG A 71 -28.38 -0.74 -24.38
CA ARG A 71 -29.03 -1.76 -23.55
C ARG A 71 -29.32 -3.00 -24.39
N VAL A 72 -28.87 -4.15 -23.89
CA VAL A 72 -29.09 -5.44 -24.53
C VAL A 72 -30.51 -5.93 -24.23
N SER A 73 -31.25 -6.30 -25.28
CA SER A 73 -32.57 -6.93 -25.20
C SER A 73 -32.57 -8.20 -24.34
N ASP A 74 -33.70 -8.49 -23.70
CA ASP A 74 -33.82 -9.61 -22.74
C ASP A 74 -33.53 -10.98 -23.37
N GLU A 75 -33.93 -11.20 -24.63
CA GLU A 75 -33.64 -12.45 -25.35
C GLU A 75 -32.14 -12.71 -25.52
N VAL A 76 -31.39 -11.66 -25.86
CA VAL A 76 -29.92 -11.73 -25.98
C VAL A 76 -29.29 -11.92 -24.60
N ARG A 77 -29.84 -11.28 -23.56
CA ARG A 77 -29.39 -11.46 -22.18
C ARG A 77 -29.52 -12.91 -21.75
N ASP A 78 -30.66 -13.54 -21.98
CA ASP A 78 -30.91 -14.93 -21.62
C ASP A 78 -30.01 -15.89 -22.40
N LEU A 79 -29.85 -15.65 -23.71
CA LEU A 79 -28.96 -16.46 -24.55
C LEU A 79 -27.51 -16.41 -24.05
N LEU A 80 -27.03 -15.24 -23.63
CA LEU A 80 -25.70 -15.08 -23.07
C LEU A 80 -25.55 -15.76 -21.70
N GLN A 81 -26.57 -15.71 -20.85
CA GLN A 81 -26.57 -16.43 -19.57
C GLN A 81 -26.49 -17.95 -19.77
N LEU A 82 -27.20 -18.51 -20.76
CA LEU A 82 -27.16 -19.94 -21.08
C LEU A 82 -25.78 -20.39 -21.59
N ARG A 83 -25.04 -19.49 -22.27
CA ARG A 83 -23.71 -19.77 -22.81
C ARG A 83 -22.59 -19.66 -21.76
N ARG A 84 -22.84 -19.02 -20.61
CA ARG A 84 -21.86 -18.84 -19.54
C ARG A 84 -21.65 -20.16 -18.78
N LYS A 85 -20.39 -20.50 -18.50
CA LYS A 85 -20.06 -21.58 -17.54
C LYS A 85 -20.42 -21.11 -16.13
N LYS A 86 -21.01 -21.99 -15.34
CA LYS A 86 -21.34 -21.69 -13.94
C LYS A 86 -20.40 -22.47 -13.04
N LEU A 87 -19.89 -21.83 -12.00
CA LEU A 87 -19.22 -22.53 -10.92
C LEU A 87 -20.31 -23.08 -9.99
N ILE A 88 -20.33 -24.39 -9.77
CA ILE A 88 -21.23 -25.02 -8.80
C ILE A 88 -20.37 -25.47 -7.61
N GLY A 89 -20.66 -24.94 -6.43
CA GLY A 89 -19.85 -25.14 -5.23
C GLY A 89 -18.47 -24.46 -5.35
N GLU A 90 -17.45 -25.08 -4.76
CA GLU A 90 -16.12 -24.46 -4.67
C GLU A 90 -15.21 -24.78 -5.87
N ASN A 91 -15.30 -25.97 -6.48
CA ASN A 91 -14.26 -26.46 -7.40
C ASN A 91 -14.73 -26.98 -8.76
N LYS A 92 -16.04 -27.06 -9.04
CA LYS A 92 -16.54 -27.68 -10.28
C LYS A 92 -17.15 -26.64 -11.23
N TRP A 93 -16.53 -26.50 -12.39
CA TRP A 93 -17.08 -25.73 -13.50
C TRP A 93 -18.10 -26.56 -14.25
N GLN A 94 -19.36 -26.15 -14.17
CA GLN A 94 -20.41 -26.72 -15.01
C GLN A 94 -20.26 -26.18 -16.44
N PRO A 95 -20.28 -27.06 -17.47
CA PRO A 95 -20.34 -26.62 -18.85
C PRO A 95 -21.61 -25.80 -19.12
N PRO A 96 -21.61 -24.96 -20.16
CA PRO A 96 -22.76 -24.16 -20.50
C PRO A 96 -23.94 -25.03 -20.93
N LYS A 97 -25.16 -24.55 -20.67
CA LYS A 97 -26.39 -25.27 -21.02
C LYS A 97 -26.55 -25.47 -22.53
N ILE A 98 -26.04 -24.53 -23.33
CA ILE A 98 -26.10 -24.58 -24.79
C ILE A 98 -24.72 -24.79 -25.42
N SER A 99 -24.71 -25.59 -26.48
CA SER A 99 -23.52 -25.80 -27.30
C SER A 99 -23.14 -24.55 -28.08
N ALA A 100 -21.87 -24.45 -28.46
CA ALA A 100 -21.37 -23.30 -29.23
C ALA A 100 -22.06 -23.19 -30.60
N HIS A 101 -22.41 -24.32 -31.20
CA HIS A 101 -23.09 -24.37 -32.50
C HIS A 101 -24.51 -23.78 -32.41
N VAL A 102 -25.29 -24.21 -31.42
CA VAL A 102 -26.66 -23.70 -31.19
C VAL A 102 -26.62 -22.20 -30.87
N PHE A 103 -25.66 -21.76 -30.06
CA PHE A 103 -25.46 -20.33 -29.77
C PHE A 103 -25.18 -19.51 -31.03
N ARG A 104 -24.31 -19.98 -31.92
CA ARG A 104 -24.01 -19.29 -33.20
C ARG A 104 -25.24 -19.16 -34.09
N LYS A 105 -26.08 -20.20 -34.14
CA LYS A 105 -27.35 -20.16 -34.91
C LYS A 105 -28.31 -19.11 -34.36
N LYS A 106 -28.61 -19.17 -33.05
CA LYS A 106 -29.48 -18.19 -32.38
C LYS A 106 -28.94 -16.76 -32.45
N ARG A 107 -27.62 -16.57 -32.32
CA ARG A 107 -26.98 -15.26 -32.49
C ARG A 107 -27.23 -14.68 -33.88
N LYS A 108 -27.10 -15.49 -34.94
CA LYS A 108 -27.38 -15.03 -36.31
C LYS A 108 -28.86 -14.66 -36.50
N GLU A 109 -29.78 -15.44 -35.92
CA GLU A 109 -31.22 -15.16 -35.96
C GLU A 109 -31.56 -13.83 -35.29
N LEU A 110 -31.03 -13.59 -34.08
CA LEU A 110 -31.27 -12.36 -33.33
C LEU A 110 -30.59 -11.14 -33.96
N ILE A 111 -29.41 -11.29 -34.56
CA ILE A 111 -28.77 -10.22 -35.33
C ILE A 111 -29.63 -9.86 -36.56
N ARG A 112 -30.21 -10.87 -37.24
CA ARG A 112 -31.14 -10.62 -38.37
C ARG A 112 -32.41 -9.90 -37.94
N ALA A 113 -32.90 -10.17 -36.73
CA ALA A 113 -34.02 -9.46 -36.11
C ALA A 113 -33.65 -8.05 -35.60
N GLY A 114 -32.38 -7.63 -35.72
CA GLY A 114 -31.92 -6.29 -35.35
C GLY A 114 -31.47 -6.15 -33.89
N HIS A 115 -31.33 -7.25 -33.14
CA HIS A 115 -30.85 -7.18 -31.77
C HIS A 115 -29.35 -6.90 -31.70
N TYR A 116 -28.98 -5.97 -30.82
CA TYR A 116 -27.58 -5.64 -30.55
C TYR A 116 -26.88 -6.75 -29.73
N PHE A 117 -25.73 -7.21 -30.23
CA PHE A 117 -24.84 -8.13 -29.51
C PHE A 117 -23.55 -7.42 -29.12
N PRO A 118 -23.14 -7.47 -27.83
CA PRO A 118 -21.83 -6.98 -27.41
C PRO A 118 -20.68 -7.65 -28.16
N ILE A 119 -19.62 -6.88 -28.42
CA ILE A 119 -18.39 -7.37 -29.07
C ILE A 119 -17.67 -8.33 -28.11
N PHE A 120 -17.62 -7.97 -26.82
CA PHE A 120 -17.12 -8.84 -25.75
C PHE A 120 -18.25 -9.16 -24.77
N PRO A 121 -18.85 -10.37 -24.84
CA PRO A 121 -20.09 -10.68 -24.13
C PRO A 121 -20.01 -10.57 -22.59
N SER A 122 -18.81 -10.68 -22.01
CA SER A 122 -18.57 -10.57 -20.56
C SER A 122 -17.87 -9.27 -20.15
N ARG A 123 -17.01 -8.72 -21.01
CA ARG A 123 -16.17 -7.56 -20.72
C ARG A 123 -16.97 -6.26 -20.67
N ASP A 124 -17.98 -6.15 -21.54
CA ASP A 124 -18.80 -4.94 -21.69
C ASP A 124 -19.89 -4.80 -20.60
N ARG A 125 -19.82 -5.58 -19.50
CA ARG A 125 -20.90 -5.70 -18.50
C ARG A 125 -20.47 -5.54 -17.04
N MET A 126 -19.23 -5.13 -16.74
CA MET A 126 -18.72 -5.02 -15.35
C MET A 126 -19.00 -6.29 -14.51
N LEU A 127 -19.09 -7.45 -15.17
CA LEU A 127 -19.54 -8.75 -14.64
C LEU A 127 -18.40 -9.77 -14.57
N ASP A 128 -17.20 -9.33 -14.95
CA ASP A 128 -15.94 -10.02 -14.70
C ASP A 128 -15.49 -9.68 -13.28
N PRO A 129 -15.03 -10.66 -12.47
CA PRO A 129 -14.42 -10.35 -11.19
C PRO A 129 -13.21 -9.43 -11.44
N MET A 130 -13.18 -8.29 -10.74
CA MET A 130 -12.04 -7.39 -10.77
C MET A 130 -10.77 -8.21 -10.50
N PRO A 131 -9.72 -8.10 -11.35
CA PRO A 131 -8.50 -8.86 -11.12
C PRO A 131 -7.99 -8.55 -9.72
N LYS A 132 -7.63 -9.60 -8.98
CA LYS A 132 -7.10 -9.44 -7.63
C LYS A 132 -5.85 -8.55 -7.70
N VAL A 133 -5.93 -7.37 -7.07
CA VAL A 133 -4.77 -6.48 -6.94
C VAL A 133 -3.70 -7.19 -6.14
N GLN A 134 -2.44 -7.05 -6.57
CA GLN A 134 -1.31 -7.67 -5.87
C GLN A 134 -1.13 -6.99 -4.50
N GLN A 135 -0.88 -7.79 -3.44
CA GLN A 135 -0.80 -7.28 -2.07
C GLN A 135 0.21 -6.13 -1.90
N HIS A 136 1.36 -6.21 -2.56
CA HIS A 136 2.39 -5.17 -2.48
C HIS A 136 1.92 -3.79 -2.99
N ILE A 137 0.93 -3.75 -3.90
CA ILE A 137 0.37 -2.50 -4.42
C ILE A 137 -0.53 -1.88 -3.35
N LEU A 138 -1.39 -2.68 -2.71
CA LEU A 138 -2.23 -2.25 -1.61
C LEU A 138 -1.39 -1.74 -0.43
N GLU A 139 -0.33 -2.47 -0.06
CA GLU A 139 0.61 -2.06 0.99
C GLU A 139 1.34 -0.76 0.65
N LYS A 140 1.70 -0.55 -0.62
CA LYS A 140 2.31 0.70 -1.09
C LYS A 140 1.34 1.87 -0.92
N GLU A 141 0.08 1.72 -1.28
CA GLU A 141 -0.95 2.76 -1.10
C GLU A 141 -1.20 3.06 0.39
N GLU A 142 -1.33 2.02 1.23
CA GLU A 142 -1.46 2.20 2.67
C GLU A 142 -0.25 2.90 3.28
N ARG A 143 0.96 2.57 2.83
CA ARG A 143 2.19 3.23 3.24
C ARG A 143 2.17 4.70 2.86
N LEU A 144 1.75 5.05 1.65
CA LEU A 144 1.63 6.44 1.21
C LEU A 144 0.60 7.22 2.04
N LYS A 145 -0.56 6.62 2.34
CA LYS A 145 -1.57 7.23 3.23
C LYS A 145 -1.03 7.49 4.63
N LYS A 146 -0.27 6.55 5.20
CA LYS A 146 0.40 6.73 6.50
C LYS A 146 1.45 7.84 6.45
N ILE A 147 2.21 7.93 5.36
CA ILE A 147 3.18 9.03 5.18
C ILE A 147 2.45 10.37 5.13
N GLU A 148 1.37 10.47 4.38
CA GLU A 148 0.58 11.71 4.28
C GLU A 148 0.00 12.13 5.65
N GLN A 149 -0.55 11.19 6.41
CA GLN A 149 -1.04 11.43 7.77
C GLN A 149 0.09 11.89 8.69
N ASN A 150 1.27 11.25 8.63
CA ASN A 150 2.43 11.66 9.41
C ASN A 150 2.88 13.07 9.02
N MET A 151 2.94 13.39 7.72
CA MET A 151 3.30 14.72 7.23
C MET A 151 2.31 15.79 7.70
N LYS A 152 1.02 15.45 7.81
CA LYS A 152 0.01 16.34 8.39
C LYS A 152 0.24 16.60 9.89
N MET A 153 0.73 15.61 10.63
CA MET A 153 1.02 15.73 12.07
C MET A 153 2.40 16.30 12.39
N MET A 154 3.33 16.29 11.44
CA MET A 154 4.70 16.80 11.60
C MET A 154 4.80 18.19 12.24
N PRO A 155 3.98 19.21 11.87
CA PRO A 155 4.07 20.53 12.47
C PRO A 155 3.79 20.52 13.98
N LEU A 156 2.84 19.70 14.43
CA LEU A 156 2.49 19.54 15.85
C LEU A 156 3.65 18.90 16.60
N TRP A 157 4.22 17.82 16.06
CA TRP A 157 5.39 17.16 16.67
C TRP A 157 6.61 18.08 16.76
N ILE A 158 6.85 18.92 15.75
CA ILE A 158 7.92 19.92 15.78
C ILE A 158 7.66 20.96 16.88
N ALA A 159 6.41 21.42 17.04
CA ALA A 159 6.05 22.38 18.07
C ALA A 159 6.26 21.80 19.49
N GLU A 160 5.79 20.57 19.72
CA GLU A 160 6.00 19.85 20.98
C GLU A 160 7.48 19.58 21.29
N TYR A 161 8.27 19.22 20.26
CA TYR A 161 9.69 19.02 20.45
C TYR A 161 10.39 20.32 20.84
N LYS A 162 10.06 21.43 20.17
CA LYS A 162 10.61 22.75 20.49
C LYS A 162 10.21 23.24 21.89
N SER A 163 8.99 22.98 22.36
CA SER A 163 8.58 23.33 23.73
C SER A 163 9.37 22.50 24.75
N LYS A 164 9.42 21.18 24.60
CA LYS A 164 10.20 20.28 25.46
C LYS A 164 11.68 20.67 25.53
N MET A 165 12.27 21.08 24.42
CA MET A 165 13.67 21.53 24.40
C MET A 165 13.88 22.88 25.10
N ARG A 166 12.90 23.80 25.03
CA ARG A 166 12.94 25.06 25.80
C ARG A 166 12.82 24.80 27.30
N GLU A 167 11.88 23.95 27.71
CA GLU A 167 11.72 23.55 29.11
C GLU A 167 12.97 22.88 29.66
N LYS A 168 13.59 21.98 28.89
CA LYS A 168 14.87 21.35 29.28
C LYS A 168 16.00 22.36 29.45
N LYS A 169 16.04 23.42 28.63
CA LYS A 169 17.03 24.49 28.78
C LYS A 169 16.77 25.33 30.02
N LEU A 170 15.50 25.69 30.28
CA LEU A 170 15.13 26.45 31.48
C LEU A 170 15.47 25.69 32.75
N LYS A 171 15.09 24.40 32.84
CA LYS A 171 15.43 23.54 33.98
C LYS A 171 16.94 23.48 34.23
N LYS A 172 17.75 23.34 33.18
CA LYS A 172 19.23 23.36 33.33
C LYS A 172 19.75 24.70 33.88
N LEU A 173 19.19 25.82 33.45
CA LEU A 173 19.57 27.13 33.98
C LEU A 173 19.15 27.29 35.44
N GLU A 174 17.94 26.83 35.80
CA GLU A 174 17.46 26.80 37.18
C GLU A 174 18.35 25.91 38.06
N ASP A 175 18.69 24.70 37.60
CA ASP A 175 19.60 23.78 38.30
C ASP A 175 20.99 24.40 38.49
N GLU A 176 21.53 25.10 37.49
CA GLU A 176 22.81 25.81 37.60
C GLU A 176 22.75 26.98 38.60
N GLU A 177 21.65 27.73 38.62
CA GLU A 177 21.42 28.80 39.60
C GLU A 177 21.28 28.25 41.01
N GLU A 178 20.51 27.18 41.21
CA GLU A 178 20.37 26.51 42.49
C GLU A 178 21.71 25.97 42.97
N GLN A 179 22.50 25.33 42.09
CA GLN A 179 23.85 24.89 42.42
C GLN A 179 24.75 26.06 42.81
N LYS A 180 24.66 27.21 42.12
CA LYS A 180 25.41 28.44 42.49
C LYS A 180 24.97 28.98 43.85
N ARG A 181 23.65 29.03 44.13
CA ARG A 181 23.11 29.47 45.43
C ARG A 181 23.56 28.53 46.56
N ASN A 182 23.50 27.23 46.33
CA ASN A 182 23.93 26.19 47.27
C ASN A 182 25.44 26.27 47.56
N LYS A 183 26.28 26.48 46.53
CA LYS A 183 27.73 26.71 46.70
C LYS A 183 28.01 27.95 47.55
N ARG A 184 27.37 29.09 47.24
CA ARG A 184 27.50 30.33 48.02
C ARG A 184 27.06 30.16 49.47
N TYR A 185 26.01 29.37 49.72
CA TYR A 185 25.54 29.07 51.08
C TYR A 185 26.55 28.22 51.87
N ILE A 186 27.12 27.20 51.24
CA ILE A 186 28.17 26.36 51.85
C ILE A 186 29.45 27.17 52.13
N GLU A 187 29.87 28.02 51.19
CA GLU A 187 31.03 28.92 51.37
C GLU A 187 30.83 29.87 52.54
N LYS A 188 29.63 30.44 52.71
CA LYS A 188 29.27 31.27 53.88
C LYS A 188 29.35 30.50 55.21
N LEU A 189 29.10 29.19 55.18
CA LEU A 189 29.25 28.31 56.34
C LEU A 189 30.71 27.88 56.58
N GLY A 190 31.65 28.25 55.70
CA GLY A 190 33.06 27.91 55.79
C GLY A 190 33.38 26.43 55.58
N LEU A 191 32.46 25.68 54.93
CA LEU A 191 32.59 24.25 54.69
C LEU A 191 33.04 24.00 53.24
N HIS A 192 33.80 22.93 52.99
CA HIS A 192 34.18 22.57 51.63
C HIS A 192 33.03 21.78 50.95
N PRO A 193 32.71 22.02 49.66
CA PRO A 193 31.54 21.39 49.00
C PRO A 193 31.55 19.85 48.93
N LYS A 194 32.73 19.22 49.06
CA LYS A 194 32.87 17.76 49.09
C LYS A 194 32.72 17.16 50.49
N ASP A 195 32.64 17.99 51.53
CA ASP A 195 32.53 17.50 52.90
C ASP A 195 31.13 16.95 53.18
N PRO A 196 30.99 15.82 53.89
CA PRO A 196 29.69 15.23 54.20
C PRO A 196 28.80 16.17 55.03
N ARG A 197 29.40 17.07 55.83
CA ARG A 197 28.68 18.09 56.61
C ARG A 197 28.02 19.17 55.74
N ALA A 198 28.58 19.45 54.56
CA ALA A 198 28.00 20.41 53.61
C ALA A 198 26.73 19.85 52.95
N LYS A 199 26.67 18.53 52.72
CA LYS A 199 25.46 17.84 52.26
C LYS A 199 24.34 17.89 53.30
N ASP A 200 24.67 17.58 54.56
CA ASP A 200 23.73 17.68 55.69
C ASP A 200 23.18 19.11 55.88
N ALA A 201 23.97 20.15 55.53
CA ALA A 201 23.55 21.55 55.63
C ALA A 201 22.60 21.97 54.49
N LEU A 202 22.77 21.41 53.29
CA LEU A 202 21.87 21.61 52.15
C LEU A 202 20.54 20.86 52.32
N GLU A 203 20.59 19.65 52.87
CA GLU A 203 19.40 18.83 53.17
C GLU A 203 18.64 19.32 54.42
N GLY A 204 19.12 20.38 55.10
CA GLY A 204 18.48 20.96 56.28
C GLY A 204 18.68 20.18 57.59
N LEU A 205 19.36 19.04 57.55
CA LEU A 205 19.57 18.12 58.68
C LEU A 205 20.44 18.70 59.82
N MET A 206 21.23 19.76 59.57
CA MET A 206 22.03 20.40 60.63
C MET A 206 21.20 21.23 61.63
N LYS A 207 20.01 21.71 61.25
CA LYS A 207 19.12 22.48 62.15
C LYS A 207 18.36 21.57 63.13
N ASP A 208 18.13 20.31 62.76
CA ASP A 208 17.31 19.36 63.55
C ASP A 208 18.11 18.50 64.54
N LYS A 209 19.43 18.38 64.37
CA LYS A 209 20.31 17.60 65.24
C LYS A 209 20.41 18.12 66.69
N PRO A 210 20.46 19.43 67.01
CA PRO A 210 20.58 19.89 68.40
C PRO A 210 19.32 19.66 69.26
N GLU A 211 18.13 19.64 68.66
CA GLU A 211 16.87 19.46 69.42
C GLU A 211 16.64 18.00 69.86
N LYS A 212 17.02 17.04 69.01
CA LYS A 212 16.87 15.60 69.32
C LYS A 212 17.93 15.10 70.31
N ALA A 213 19.11 15.73 70.37
CA ALA A 213 20.15 15.38 71.34
C ALA A 213 19.79 15.80 72.78
N LYS A 214 19.15 16.97 72.96
CA LYS A 214 18.68 17.45 74.29
C LYS A 214 17.58 16.56 74.90
N LYS A 215 16.69 15.98 74.07
CA LYS A 215 15.62 15.07 74.56
C LYS A 215 16.11 13.67 74.99
N LYS A 216 17.26 13.20 74.51
CA LYS A 216 17.83 11.88 74.90
C LYS A 216 18.77 11.96 76.11
N PHE A 217 19.30 13.14 76.45
CA PHE A 217 20.19 13.31 77.60
C PHE A 217 19.42 13.45 78.93
N THR A 218 18.18 13.93 78.90
CA THR A 218 17.33 14.07 80.10
C THR A 218 16.71 12.75 80.56
N THR A 219 16.54 11.76 79.67
CA THR A 219 15.94 10.46 80.00
C THR A 219 16.94 9.42 80.50
N LYS A 220 18.24 9.52 80.14
CA LYS A 220 19.27 8.57 80.62
C LYS A 220 19.83 8.86 82.02
N LYS A 221 19.64 10.07 82.56
CA LYS A 221 20.14 10.44 83.90
C LYS A 221 19.20 10.03 85.04
N LYS A 222 17.98 9.58 84.75
CA LYS A 222 17.00 9.11 85.76
C LYS A 222 17.01 7.59 86.01
N SER A 223 17.71 6.79 85.20
CA SER A 223 17.67 5.32 85.32
C SER A 223 18.91 4.69 85.97
N LYS A 224 19.72 5.47 86.72
CA LYS A 224 20.94 4.95 87.38
C LYS A 224 21.01 5.22 88.90
N VAL A 225 19.90 5.60 89.53
CA VAL A 225 19.83 5.90 90.99
C VAL A 225 18.91 4.93 91.75
N GLU A 226 18.22 4.00 91.09
CA GLU A 226 17.32 3.04 91.76
C GLU A 226 17.78 1.58 91.57
N VAL A 227 18.94 1.19 92.10
CA VAL A 227 19.23 -0.18 92.53
C VAL A 227 20.32 -0.09 93.62
N GLU A 228 19.93 0.26 94.83
CA GLU A 228 20.66 -0.05 96.07
C GLU A 228 19.73 0.25 97.24
N LYS A 229 18.94 -0.75 97.64
CA LYS A 229 18.39 -1.00 98.97
C LYS A 229 17.83 -2.41 99.02
#